data_AF-A0A7H1RKY0-F1
#
_entry.id   AF-A0A7H1RKY0-F1
#
_cell.length_a   1.000
_cell.length_b   1.000
_cell.length_c   1.000
_cell.angle_alpha   90.00
_cell.angle_beta   90.00
_cell.angle_gamma   90.00
#
_symmetry.space_group_name_H-M   'P 1'
#
loop_
_entity.id
_entity.type
_entity.pdbx_description
1 polymer ?
#
loop_
_entity_poly.entity_id
_entity_poly.type
_entity_poly.pdbx_seq_one_letter_code
_entity_poly.pdbx_strand_id
1 'polypeptide(L)'
;MNTWLFDLGNTRLKCAPLRPDGSVGEVRAIAHDDADGWLDALPIGDVACIASVAAPERRVALLDALCARFVRLHRVHTETALGPLRIAYAEPAHLGVDRFLAMLGLCGSGSALVVGVGTALTLDLLDGEGRHRGGRIAPSPQLMREALNVRAAQLPATGGDYAEFADDTHHALASGCDGAALALVERSLHAAQALLGAAPVLHLHGGGAQALRARLPAHAWAPDAVLQGLARWHALRIA
;
A
#
# COMPACT_ATOMS: atom_id res chain seq x y z
N MET A 1 3.17 3.51 -27.18
CA MET A 1 4.22 3.91 -26.23
C MET A 1 4.30 2.83 -25.16
N ASN A 2 5.49 2.34 -24.87
CA ASN A 2 5.74 1.32 -23.86
C ASN A 2 5.81 1.98 -22.47
N THR A 3 4.67 2.08 -21.78
CA THR A 3 4.57 2.68 -20.45
C THR A 3 4.79 1.64 -19.35
N TRP A 4 5.56 1.98 -18.33
CA TRP A 4 5.76 1.20 -17.12
C TRP A 4 5.29 1.96 -15.88
N LEU A 5 4.72 1.22 -14.93
CA LEU A 5 4.26 1.72 -13.64
C LEU A 5 5.23 1.24 -12.56
N PHE A 6 5.60 2.12 -11.63
CA PHE A 6 6.56 1.86 -10.57
C PHE A 6 5.98 2.31 -9.22
N ASP A 7 5.93 1.40 -8.26
CA ASP A 7 5.58 1.64 -6.86
C ASP A 7 6.81 1.36 -5.98
N LEU A 8 7.51 2.43 -5.62
CA LEU A 8 8.73 2.38 -4.81
C LEU A 8 8.40 2.53 -3.32
N GLY A 9 8.32 1.38 -2.63
CA GLY A 9 8.21 1.29 -1.18
C GLY A 9 9.57 1.18 -0.47
N ASN A 10 9.55 1.18 0.87
CA ASN A 10 10.78 1.07 1.68
C ASN A 10 11.43 -0.32 1.67
N THR A 11 10.67 -1.38 1.40
CA THR A 11 11.16 -2.77 1.46
C THR A 11 11.38 -3.39 0.08
N ARG A 12 10.67 -2.92 -0.95
CA ARG A 12 10.76 -3.44 -2.32
C ARG A 12 10.27 -2.41 -3.32
N LEU A 13 10.69 -2.56 -4.57
CA LEU A 13 10.07 -1.93 -5.74
C LEU A 13 9.06 -2.91 -6.34
N LYS A 14 7.85 -2.45 -6.65
CA LYS A 14 6.95 -3.14 -7.57
C LYS A 14 6.91 -2.41 -8.91
N CYS A 15 6.94 -3.14 -10.02
CA CYS A 15 6.72 -2.55 -11.33
C CYS A 15 5.97 -3.47 -12.29
N ALA A 16 5.24 -2.88 -13.23
CA ALA A 16 4.49 -3.62 -14.24
C ALA A 16 4.36 -2.78 -15.53
N PRO A 17 4.30 -3.41 -16.72
CA PRO A 17 3.97 -2.69 -17.94
C PRO A 17 2.48 -2.33 -17.94
N LEU A 18 2.14 -1.17 -18.48
CA LEU A 18 0.75 -0.79 -18.74
C LEU A 18 0.33 -1.37 -20.10
N ARG A 19 -0.73 -2.19 -20.12
CA ARG A 19 -1.24 -2.80 -21.36
C ARG A 19 -2.00 -1.76 -22.20
N PRO A 20 -2.15 -1.97 -23.52
CA PRO A 20 -2.87 -1.04 -24.40
C PRO A 20 -4.34 -0.81 -24.02
N ASP A 21 -4.97 -1.76 -23.32
CA ASP A 21 -6.34 -1.65 -22.79
C ASP A 21 -6.43 -0.86 -21.47
N GLY A 22 -5.31 -0.33 -20.98
CA GLY A 22 -5.21 0.39 -19.71
C GLY A 22 -5.09 -0.49 -18.48
N SER A 23 -5.04 -1.82 -18.63
CA SER A 23 -4.86 -2.74 -17.51
C SER A 23 -3.39 -2.89 -17.09
N VAL A 24 -3.18 -3.27 -15.82
CA VAL A 24 -1.84 -3.58 -15.30
C VAL A 24 -1.38 -4.94 -15.84
N GLY A 25 -0.17 -4.99 -16.39
CA GLY A 25 0.49 -6.20 -16.86
C GLY A 25 1.01 -7.10 -15.73
N GLU A 26 1.96 -7.98 -16.07
CA GLU A 26 2.59 -8.84 -15.06
C GLU A 26 3.42 -7.99 -14.08
N VAL A 27 3.16 -8.21 -12.79
CA VAL A 27 3.79 -7.47 -11.70
C VAL A 27 5.10 -8.14 -11.30
N ARG A 28 6.17 -7.36 -11.31
CA ARG A 28 7.49 -7.76 -10.81
C ARG A 28 7.74 -7.08 -9.47
N ALA A 29 8.09 -7.87 -8.46
CA ALA A 29 8.51 -7.39 -7.16
C ALA A 29 10.02 -7.61 -7.01
N ILE A 30 10.75 -6.51 -6.86
CA ILE A 30 12.21 -6.50 -6.75
C ILE A 30 12.55 -6.09 -5.32
N ALA A 31 13.15 -7.00 -4.56
CA ALA A 31 13.63 -6.69 -3.21
C ALA A 31 14.79 -5.70 -3.29
N HIS A 32 14.84 -4.78 -2.32
CA HIS A 32 15.96 -3.87 -2.19
C HIS A 32 17.18 -4.62 -1.66
N ASP A 33 18.35 -4.32 -2.21
CA ASP A 33 19.65 -4.71 -1.65
C ASP A 33 20.45 -3.45 -1.27
N ASP A 34 21.52 -3.65 -0.49
CA ASP A 34 22.38 -2.57 -0.01
C ASP A 34 23.41 -2.10 -1.06
N ALA A 35 23.53 -2.83 -2.18
CA ALA A 35 24.52 -2.58 -3.24
C ALA A 35 23.91 -1.96 -4.50
N ASP A 36 22.63 -1.58 -4.45
CA ASP A 36 21.82 -1.10 -5.57
C ASP A 36 21.77 -2.02 -6.81
N GLY A 37 22.09 -3.32 -6.65
CA GLY A 37 22.03 -4.32 -7.71
C GLY A 37 20.60 -4.56 -8.21
N TRP A 38 19.61 -4.27 -7.38
CA TRP A 38 18.19 -4.29 -7.75
C TRP A 38 17.85 -3.34 -8.93
N LEU A 39 18.65 -2.30 -9.18
CA LEU A 39 18.47 -1.38 -10.32
C LEU A 39 18.77 -2.03 -11.67
N ASP A 40 19.58 -3.08 -11.71
CA ASP A 40 19.92 -3.77 -12.96
C ASP A 40 18.74 -4.57 -13.53
N ALA A 41 17.79 -4.95 -12.67
CA ALA A 41 16.57 -5.65 -13.06
C ALA A 41 15.47 -4.72 -13.62
N LEU A 42 15.73 -3.40 -13.68
CA LEU A 42 14.76 -2.42 -14.16
C LEU A 42 14.48 -2.60 -15.67
N PRO A 43 13.22 -2.46 -16.09
CA PRO A 43 12.85 -2.50 -17.50
C PRO A 43 13.35 -1.27 -18.27
N ILE A 44 13.24 -1.33 -19.58
CA ILE A 44 13.42 -0.21 -20.52
C ILE A 44 12.07 0.08 -21.19
N GLY A 45 11.77 1.35 -21.43
CA GLY A 45 10.53 1.76 -22.07
C GLY A 45 10.49 3.23 -22.48
N ASP A 46 9.31 3.72 -22.86
CA ASP A 46 9.15 5.12 -23.30
C ASP A 46 8.78 6.03 -22.13
N VAL A 47 7.88 5.55 -21.26
CA VAL A 47 7.28 6.34 -20.18
C VAL A 47 7.34 5.55 -18.88
N ALA A 48 7.83 6.16 -17.81
CA ALA A 48 7.79 5.61 -16.46
C ALA A 48 6.88 6.47 -15.56
N CYS A 49 5.82 5.87 -15.01
CA CYS A 49 4.97 6.50 -14.00
C CYS A 49 5.36 6.00 -12.61
N ILE A 50 5.74 6.90 -11.71
CA ILE A 50 6.45 6.56 -10.48
C ILE A 50 5.68 7.09 -9.27
N ALA A 51 5.20 6.18 -8.44
CA ALA A 51 4.79 6.44 -7.07
C ALA A 51 5.93 6.07 -6.12
N SER A 52 6.17 6.88 -5.09
CA SER A 52 7.22 6.56 -4.14
C SER A 52 6.93 7.10 -2.74
N VAL A 53 7.10 6.23 -1.75
CA VAL A 53 7.13 6.55 -0.32
C VAL A 53 8.47 6.17 0.34
N ALA A 54 9.42 5.69 -0.46
CA ALA A 54 10.77 5.35 0.01
C ALA A 54 11.61 6.57 0.42
N ALA A 55 12.66 6.31 1.19
CA ALA A 55 13.67 7.28 1.60
C ALA A 55 14.29 8.06 0.40
N PRO A 56 14.65 9.34 0.58
CA PRO A 56 15.14 10.20 -0.50
C PRO A 56 16.26 9.61 -1.34
N GLU A 57 17.24 8.97 -0.71
CA GLU A 57 18.42 8.40 -1.33
C GLU A 57 18.01 7.31 -2.33
N ARG A 58 17.11 6.41 -1.90
CA ARG A 58 16.58 5.33 -2.74
C ARG A 58 15.74 5.86 -3.90
N ARG A 59 15.00 6.95 -3.69
CA ARG A 59 14.25 7.59 -4.78
C ARG A 59 15.18 8.20 -5.82
N VAL A 60 16.25 8.86 -5.40
CA VAL A 60 17.23 9.45 -6.31
C VAL A 60 17.89 8.36 -7.14
N ALA A 61 18.36 7.28 -6.50
CA ALA A 61 18.96 6.13 -7.19
C ALA A 61 18.02 5.53 -8.25
N LEU A 62 16.73 5.35 -7.93
CA LEU A 62 15.73 4.91 -8.91
C LEU A 62 15.60 5.88 -10.07
N LEU A 63 15.45 7.17 -9.80
CA LEU A 63 15.26 8.19 -10.84
C LEU A 63 16.46 8.27 -11.78
N ASP A 64 17.68 8.21 -11.25
CA ASP A 64 18.90 8.20 -12.06
C ASP A 64 18.97 6.97 -12.97
N ALA A 65 18.66 5.79 -12.43
CA ALA A 65 18.62 4.56 -13.22
C ALA A 65 17.53 4.57 -14.29
N LEU A 66 16.37 5.18 -14.02
CA LEU A 66 15.27 5.31 -14.97
C LEU A 66 15.56 6.36 -16.05
N CYS A 67 16.28 7.45 -15.75
CA CYS A 67 16.70 8.44 -16.76
C CYS A 67 17.53 7.81 -17.90
N ALA A 68 18.33 6.78 -17.59
CA ALA A 68 19.10 6.05 -18.60
C ALA A 68 18.26 5.03 -19.40
N ARG A 69 17.05 4.69 -18.93
CA ARG A 69 16.22 3.58 -19.44
C ARG A 69 14.88 4.03 -20.04
N PHE A 70 14.48 5.27 -19.80
CA PHE A 70 13.19 5.82 -20.20
C PHE A 70 13.31 7.22 -20.79
N VAL A 71 12.47 7.51 -21.79
CA VAL A 71 12.42 8.82 -22.45
C VAL A 71 11.71 9.86 -21.59
N ARG A 72 10.66 9.47 -20.87
CA ARG A 72 9.84 10.35 -20.02
C ARG A 72 9.60 9.74 -18.66
N LEU A 73 9.80 10.54 -17.62
CA LEU A 73 9.50 10.17 -16.24
C LEU A 73 8.37 11.05 -15.71
N HIS A 74 7.33 10.43 -15.15
CA HIS A 74 6.24 11.10 -14.46
C HIS A 74 6.22 10.63 -13.01
N ARG A 75 6.60 11.51 -12.09
CA ARG A 75 6.41 11.24 -10.66
C ARG A 75 5.02 11.68 -10.24
N VAL A 76 4.30 10.79 -9.59
CA VAL A 76 2.95 11.03 -9.11
C VAL A 76 3.00 11.69 -7.74
N HIS A 77 2.11 12.64 -7.52
CA HIS A 77 1.88 13.32 -6.26
C HIS A 77 0.41 13.21 -5.88
N THR A 78 0.13 13.20 -4.58
CA THR A 78 -1.24 13.25 -4.08
C THR A 78 -1.89 14.59 -4.41
N GLU A 79 -3.12 14.54 -4.90
CA GLU A 79 -3.89 15.71 -5.32
C GLU A 79 -5.18 15.81 -4.51
N THR A 80 -5.71 17.03 -4.32
CA THR A 80 -6.97 17.24 -3.58
C THR A 80 -8.13 16.45 -4.20
N ALA A 81 -8.16 16.40 -5.53
CA ALA A 81 -9.12 15.62 -6.29
C ALA A 81 -8.52 15.14 -7.61
N LEU A 82 -8.86 13.93 -8.03
CA LEU A 82 -8.51 13.38 -9.34
C LEU A 82 -9.59 12.42 -9.82
N GLY A 83 -10.21 12.75 -10.95
CA GLY A 83 -11.39 12.04 -11.42
C GLY A 83 -12.49 12.03 -10.34
N PRO A 84 -13.04 10.85 -9.97
CA PRO A 84 -14.03 10.75 -8.89
C PRO A 84 -13.44 10.89 -7.48
N LEU A 85 -12.13 10.69 -7.30
CA LEU A 85 -11.51 10.70 -5.97
C LEU A 85 -11.42 12.13 -5.42
N ARG A 86 -11.88 12.34 -4.19
CA ARG A 86 -11.67 13.57 -3.39
C ARG A 86 -11.11 13.20 -2.03
N ILE A 87 -9.95 13.76 -1.66
CA ILE A 87 -9.30 13.42 -0.39
C ILE A 87 -9.85 14.23 0.80
N ALA A 88 -9.87 13.66 2.00
CA ALA A 88 -10.25 14.39 3.23
C ALA A 88 -9.17 15.36 3.74
N TYR A 89 -7.92 15.18 3.32
CA TYR A 89 -6.79 15.96 3.82
C TYR A 89 -6.84 17.37 3.25
N ALA A 90 -6.76 18.39 4.13
CA ALA A 90 -6.71 19.79 3.72
C ALA A 90 -5.46 20.10 2.89
N GLU A 91 -4.34 19.48 3.27
CA GLU A 91 -3.06 19.57 2.56
C GLU A 91 -2.74 18.22 1.90
N PRO A 92 -2.86 18.10 0.56
CA PRO A 92 -2.69 16.83 -0.15
C PRO A 92 -1.32 16.17 0.07
N ALA A 93 -0.26 16.97 0.24
CA ALA A 93 1.09 16.48 0.47
C ALA A 93 1.24 15.65 1.76
N HIS A 94 0.32 15.77 2.72
CA HIS A 94 0.32 15.00 3.96
C HIS A 94 -0.32 13.60 3.82
N LEU A 95 -0.96 13.29 2.70
CA LEU A 95 -1.47 11.96 2.41
C LEU A 95 -0.48 11.22 1.51
N GLY A 96 0.00 10.06 1.97
CA GLY A 96 0.90 9.20 1.21
C GLY A 96 0.35 8.87 -0.19
N VAL A 97 1.22 8.97 -1.19
CA VAL A 97 0.84 8.76 -2.60
C VAL A 97 0.38 7.32 -2.86
N ASP A 98 0.93 6.36 -2.14
CA ASP A 98 0.51 4.95 -2.14
C ASP A 98 -0.95 4.79 -1.69
N ARG A 99 -1.34 5.44 -0.59
CA ARG A 99 -2.72 5.46 -0.07
C ARG A 99 -3.67 6.14 -1.05
N PHE A 100 -3.26 7.29 -1.58
CA PHE A 100 -4.02 8.02 -2.61
C PHE A 100 -4.29 7.13 -3.83
N LEU A 101 -3.27 6.45 -4.34
CA LEU A 101 -3.38 5.59 -5.53
C LEU A 101 -4.20 4.32 -5.24
N ALA A 102 -4.02 3.69 -4.08
CA ALA A 102 -4.82 2.53 -3.69
C ALA A 102 -6.33 2.88 -3.65
N MET A 103 -6.70 4.06 -3.13
CA MET A 103 -8.08 4.56 -3.20
C MET A 103 -8.52 4.89 -4.62
N LEU A 104 -7.66 5.54 -5.41
CA LEU A 104 -7.97 5.92 -6.79
C LEU A 104 -8.31 4.69 -7.64
N GLY A 105 -7.58 3.59 -7.47
CA GLY A 105 -7.85 2.32 -8.15
C GLY A 105 -9.24 1.76 -7.89
N LEU A 106 -9.86 2.09 -6.74
CA LEU A 106 -11.14 1.53 -6.30
C LEU A 106 -12.35 2.46 -6.55
N CYS A 107 -12.13 3.69 -6.99
CA CYS A 107 -13.24 4.62 -7.18
C CYS A 107 -14.27 4.10 -8.22
N GLY A 108 -15.56 4.17 -7.90
CA GLY A 108 -16.63 3.64 -8.76
C GLY A 108 -16.97 2.16 -8.52
N SER A 109 -16.27 1.48 -7.61
CA SER A 109 -16.59 0.11 -7.18
C SER A 109 -17.48 0.06 -5.91
N GLY A 110 -18.02 1.20 -5.48
CA GLY A 110 -18.76 1.34 -4.22
C GLY A 110 -17.88 1.84 -3.07
N SER A 111 -18.42 1.80 -1.85
CA SER A 111 -17.68 2.18 -0.65
C SER A 111 -16.67 1.10 -0.25
N ALA A 112 -15.49 1.53 0.21
CA ALA A 112 -14.37 0.65 0.52
C ALA A 112 -13.66 1.08 1.80
N LEU A 113 -13.28 0.10 2.63
CA LEU A 113 -12.24 0.28 3.62
C LEU A 113 -10.95 -0.31 3.04
N VAL A 114 -10.03 0.55 2.65
CA VAL A 114 -8.76 0.17 2.04
C VAL A 114 -7.73 0.00 3.14
N VAL A 115 -7.22 -1.22 3.31
CA VAL A 115 -6.30 -1.58 4.37
C VAL A 115 -4.98 -2.05 3.76
N GLY A 116 -3.91 -1.32 4.05
CA GLY A 116 -2.54 -1.62 3.64
C GLY A 116 -1.72 -2.13 4.80
N VAL A 117 -1.07 -3.27 4.64
CA VAL A 117 -0.14 -3.83 5.65
C VAL A 117 1.25 -3.96 5.04
N GLY A 118 2.00 -2.86 5.10
CA GLY A 118 3.41 -2.77 4.71
C GLY A 118 4.29 -2.53 5.93
N THR A 119 5.23 -1.60 5.83
CA THR A 119 6.00 -1.10 6.99
C THR A 119 5.06 -0.56 8.07
N ALA A 120 4.02 0.18 7.65
CA ALA A 120 2.93 0.63 8.49
C ALA A 120 1.63 -0.11 8.13
N LEU A 121 0.70 -0.13 9.08
CA LEU A 121 -0.70 -0.45 8.87
C LEU A 121 -1.46 0.84 8.55
N THR A 122 -2.09 0.90 7.38
CA THR A 122 -2.90 2.05 6.95
C THR A 122 -4.33 1.61 6.70
N LEU A 123 -5.29 2.46 7.07
CA LEU A 123 -6.71 2.24 6.81
C LEU A 123 -7.29 3.53 6.23
N ASP A 124 -7.96 3.46 5.09
CA ASP A 124 -8.57 4.60 4.42
C ASP A 124 -10.01 4.28 4.05
N LEU A 125 -10.95 5.11 4.47
CA LEU A 125 -12.37 4.92 4.17
C LEU A 125 -12.76 5.73 2.93
N LEU A 126 -13.21 5.07 1.89
CA LEU A 126 -13.76 5.66 0.66
C LEU A 126 -15.27 5.46 0.63
N ASP A 127 -16.05 6.52 0.43
CA ASP A 127 -17.50 6.40 0.20
C ASP A 127 -17.84 6.07 -1.27
N GLY A 128 -19.12 5.77 -1.53
CA GLY A 128 -19.57 5.32 -2.86
C GLY A 128 -19.43 6.38 -3.95
N GLU A 129 -19.32 7.65 -3.57
CA GLU A 129 -19.13 8.78 -4.48
C GLU A 129 -17.65 9.12 -4.73
N GLY A 130 -16.72 8.32 -4.17
CA GLY A 130 -15.28 8.53 -4.30
C GLY A 130 -14.72 9.57 -3.35
N ARG A 131 -15.41 9.95 -2.27
CA ARG A 131 -14.84 10.80 -1.23
C ARG A 131 -14.14 9.94 -0.18
N HIS A 132 -12.87 10.22 0.02
CA HIS A 132 -12.13 9.75 1.18
C HIS A 132 -12.69 10.43 2.43
N ARG A 133 -13.07 9.65 3.44
CA ARG A 133 -13.64 10.09 4.72
C ARG A 133 -12.60 10.22 5.83
N GLY A 134 -11.31 10.15 5.47
CA GLY A 134 -10.19 10.06 6.40
C GLY A 134 -9.73 8.62 6.62
N GLY A 135 -8.68 8.49 7.41
CA GLY A 135 -8.00 7.22 7.61
C GLY A 135 -7.24 7.15 8.93
N ARG A 136 -6.53 6.04 9.13
CA ARG A 136 -5.72 5.74 10.31
C ARG A 136 -4.37 5.18 9.88
N ILE A 137 -3.34 5.49 10.67
CA ILE A 137 -2.00 4.92 10.53
C ILE A 137 -1.63 4.32 11.89
N ALA A 138 -1.14 3.09 11.87
CA ALA A 138 -0.61 2.37 13.02
C ALA A 138 0.69 1.66 12.63
N PRO A 139 1.54 1.26 13.58
CA PRO A 139 2.62 0.33 13.26
C PRO A 139 2.04 -0.97 12.68
N SER A 140 2.71 -1.58 11.71
CA SER A 140 2.37 -2.93 11.28
C SER A 140 2.67 -3.94 12.39
N PRO A 141 2.06 -5.14 12.40
CA PRO A 141 2.39 -6.17 13.39
C PRO A 141 3.90 -6.48 13.45
N GLN A 142 4.54 -6.49 12.28
CA GLN A 142 5.98 -6.70 12.19
C GLN A 142 6.77 -5.56 12.85
N LEU A 143 6.40 -4.30 12.58
CA LEU A 143 7.03 -3.14 13.21
C LEU A 143 6.78 -3.10 14.73
N MET A 144 5.61 -3.54 15.21
CA MET A 144 5.34 -3.66 16.65
C MET A 144 6.32 -4.66 17.32
N ARG A 145 6.53 -5.84 16.70
CA ARG A 145 7.48 -6.84 17.19
C ARG A 145 8.92 -6.34 17.18
N GLU A 146 9.34 -5.70 16.09
CA GLU A 146 10.66 -5.09 15.97
C GLU A 146 10.90 -4.01 17.03
N ALA A 147 9.92 -3.14 17.26
CA ALA A 147 10.00 -2.11 18.28
C ALA A 147 10.13 -2.69 19.71
N LEU A 148 9.42 -3.79 20.00
CA LEU A 148 9.51 -4.49 21.28
C LEU A 148 10.87 -5.17 21.44
N ASN A 149 11.38 -5.87 20.41
CA ASN A 149 12.71 -6.48 20.44
C ASN A 149 13.83 -5.44 20.66
N VAL A 150 13.75 -4.27 20.02
CA VAL A 150 14.73 -3.19 20.23
C VAL A 150 14.76 -2.71 21.69
N ARG A 151 13.61 -2.69 22.37
CA ARG A 151 13.51 -2.25 23.78
C ARG A 151 13.77 -3.37 24.78
N ALA A 152 13.57 -4.62 24.37
CA ALA A 152 13.67 -5.82 25.18
C ALA A 152 14.21 -6.96 24.32
N ALA A 153 15.54 -7.09 24.26
CA ALA A 153 16.24 -8.00 23.34
C ALA A 153 15.86 -9.48 23.50
N GLN A 154 15.31 -9.88 24.65
CA GLN A 154 14.78 -11.22 24.91
C GLN A 154 13.47 -11.53 24.18
N LEU A 155 12.75 -10.52 23.68
CA LEU A 155 11.52 -10.71 22.92
C LEU A 155 11.86 -10.94 21.44
N PRO A 156 11.31 -11.97 20.78
CA PRO A 156 11.63 -12.26 19.39
C PRO A 156 11.05 -11.21 18.43
N ALA A 157 11.81 -10.78 17.42
CA ALA A 157 11.30 -9.85 16.40
C ALA A 157 10.40 -10.54 15.35
N THR A 158 10.46 -11.87 15.25
CA THR A 158 9.77 -12.68 14.25
C THR A 158 9.37 -14.04 14.82
N GLY A 159 8.48 -14.74 14.11
CA GLY A 159 7.99 -16.05 14.51
C GLY A 159 6.77 -15.99 15.44
N GLY A 160 6.35 -17.17 15.89
CA GLY A 160 5.13 -17.37 16.65
C GLY A 160 3.88 -17.47 15.78
N ASP A 161 2.94 -18.33 16.18
CA ASP A 161 1.61 -18.44 15.64
C ASP A 161 0.61 -17.68 16.53
N TYR A 162 -0.47 -17.22 15.90
CA TYR A 162 -1.53 -16.51 16.60
C TYR A 162 -2.44 -17.48 17.38
N ALA A 163 -2.69 -17.15 18.65
CA ALA A 163 -3.71 -17.72 19.53
C ALA A 163 -4.32 -16.60 20.38
N GLU A 164 -5.63 -16.62 20.62
CA GLU A 164 -6.32 -15.57 21.42
C GLU A 164 -5.68 -15.35 22.80
N PHE A 165 -5.27 -16.44 23.45
CA PHE A 165 -4.50 -16.44 24.68
C PHE A 165 -3.39 -17.48 24.56
N ALA A 166 -2.21 -17.02 24.19
CA ALA A 166 -1.02 -17.86 24.07
C ALA A 166 -0.40 -18.21 25.43
N ASP A 167 0.26 -19.36 25.50
CA ASP A 167 0.95 -19.88 26.69
C ASP A 167 2.49 -19.78 26.61
N ASP A 168 3.03 -19.22 25.53
CA ASP A 168 4.44 -18.85 25.41
C ASP A 168 4.66 -17.44 24.83
N THR A 169 5.87 -16.92 25.02
CA THR A 169 6.24 -15.55 24.64
C THR A 169 6.22 -15.31 23.13
N HIS A 170 6.60 -16.28 22.30
CA HIS A 170 6.63 -16.09 20.85
C HIS A 170 5.20 -15.97 20.31
N HIS A 171 4.32 -16.90 20.70
CA HIS A 171 2.91 -16.87 20.34
C HIS A 171 2.20 -15.66 20.95
N ALA A 172 2.47 -15.30 22.21
CA ALA A 172 1.86 -14.13 22.86
C ALA A 172 2.21 -12.83 22.14
N LEU A 173 3.47 -12.68 21.72
CA LEU A 173 3.92 -11.51 20.99
C LEU A 173 3.30 -11.43 19.58
N ALA A 174 3.29 -12.55 18.85
CA ALA A 174 2.63 -12.62 17.54
C ALA A 174 1.14 -12.28 17.67
N SER A 175 0.45 -12.88 18.64
CA SER A 175 -0.98 -12.71 18.90
C SER A 175 -1.34 -11.30 19.29
N GLY A 176 -0.57 -10.66 20.18
CA GLY A 176 -0.81 -9.27 20.57
C GLY A 176 -0.63 -8.30 19.40
N CYS A 177 0.42 -8.45 18.60
CA CYS A 177 0.72 -7.55 17.49
C CYS A 177 -0.27 -7.74 16.32
N ASP A 178 -0.54 -8.98 15.93
CA ASP A 178 -1.50 -9.29 14.88
C ASP A 178 -2.93 -8.96 15.34
N GLY A 179 -3.28 -9.30 16.58
CA GLY A 179 -4.56 -8.98 17.21
C GLY A 179 -4.84 -7.48 17.28
N ALA A 180 -3.84 -6.66 17.58
CA ALA A 180 -3.97 -5.20 17.53
C ALA A 180 -4.35 -4.70 16.11
N ALA A 181 -3.76 -5.29 15.06
CA ALA A 181 -4.12 -4.97 13.68
C ALA A 181 -5.51 -5.45 13.32
N LEU A 182 -5.87 -6.69 13.68
CA LEU A 182 -7.20 -7.27 13.45
C LEU A 182 -8.29 -6.41 14.10
N ALA A 183 -8.15 -6.11 15.39
CA ALA A 183 -9.09 -5.29 16.14
C ALA A 183 -9.22 -3.86 15.56
N LEU A 184 -8.11 -3.28 15.07
CA LEU A 184 -8.16 -1.97 14.42
C LEU A 184 -8.96 -2.01 13.12
N VAL A 185 -8.80 -3.06 12.30
CA VAL A 185 -9.56 -3.26 11.06
C VAL A 185 -11.04 -3.45 11.37
N GLU A 186 -11.38 -4.36 12.28
CA GLU A 186 -12.77 -4.65 12.66
C GLU A 186 -13.48 -3.43 13.25
N ARG A 187 -12.82 -2.71 14.17
CA ARG A 187 -13.37 -1.46 14.72
C ARG A 187 -13.54 -0.39 13.64
N SER A 188 -12.67 -0.36 12.64
CA SER A 188 -12.78 0.59 11.53
C SER A 188 -13.91 0.22 10.58
N LEU A 189 -14.17 -1.08 10.34
CA LEU A 189 -15.34 -1.55 9.59
C LEU A 189 -16.64 -1.17 10.29
N HIS A 190 -16.75 -1.43 11.60
CA HIS A 190 -17.93 -1.05 12.38
C HIS A 190 -18.18 0.47 12.34
N ALA A 191 -17.13 1.27 12.53
CA ALA A 191 -17.24 2.73 12.45
C ALA A 191 -17.62 3.21 11.04
N ALA A 192 -17.09 2.58 10.00
CA ALA A 192 -17.39 2.89 8.62
C ALA A 192 -18.85 2.55 8.27
N GLN A 193 -19.35 1.39 8.70
CA GLN A 193 -20.75 1.02 8.52
C GLN A 193 -21.69 2.01 9.21
N ALA A 194 -21.38 2.41 10.44
CA ALA A 194 -22.16 3.43 11.15
C ALA A 194 -22.16 4.78 10.43
N LEU A 195 -21.03 5.18 9.84
CA LEU A 195 -20.89 6.45 9.13
C LEU A 195 -21.60 6.45 7.76
N LEU A 196 -21.51 5.34 7.02
CA LEU A 196 -22.01 5.25 5.65
C LEU A 196 -23.43 4.69 5.56
N GLY A 197 -23.98 4.14 6.65
CA GLY A 197 -25.28 3.44 6.67
C GLY A 197 -25.26 2.05 6.03
N ALA A 198 -24.13 1.63 5.45
CA ALA A 198 -23.92 0.32 4.86
C ALA A 198 -22.45 -0.12 5.07
N ALA A 199 -22.23 -1.42 5.19
CA ALA A 199 -20.88 -1.96 5.35
C ALA A 199 -20.06 -1.74 4.07
N PRO A 200 -18.90 -1.06 4.12
CA PRO A 200 -18.02 -0.96 2.96
C PRO A 200 -17.34 -2.30 2.67
N VAL A 201 -16.89 -2.48 1.44
CA VAL A 201 -16.06 -3.65 1.07
C VAL A 201 -14.67 -3.50 1.69
N LEU A 202 -14.19 -4.54 2.38
CA LEU A 202 -12.82 -4.57 2.88
C LEU A 202 -11.87 -4.91 1.72
N HIS A 203 -10.92 -4.02 1.43
CA HIS A 203 -9.84 -4.27 0.46
C HIS A 203 -8.51 -4.38 1.20
N LEU A 204 -7.79 -5.50 1.02
CA LEU A 204 -6.49 -5.72 1.64
C LEU A 204 -5.37 -5.67 0.61
N HIS A 205 -4.28 -4.98 0.94
CA HIS A 205 -3.05 -4.98 0.17
C HIS A 205 -1.82 -4.94 1.10
N GLY A 206 -0.63 -5.06 0.50
CA GLY A 206 0.63 -5.09 1.24
C GLY A 206 1.01 -6.49 1.71
N GLY A 207 2.31 -6.80 1.70
CA GLY A 207 2.80 -8.16 1.95
C GLY A 207 2.49 -8.71 3.34
N GLY A 208 2.42 -7.83 4.35
CA GLY A 208 2.11 -8.22 5.72
C GLY A 208 0.64 -8.61 5.93
N ALA A 209 -0.24 -8.30 4.98
CA ALA A 209 -1.66 -8.58 5.12
C ALA A 209 -1.94 -10.08 5.04
N GLN A 210 -1.09 -10.85 4.33
CA GLN A 210 -1.28 -12.27 4.10
C GLN A 210 -1.48 -13.07 5.40
N ALA A 211 -0.74 -12.73 6.46
CA ALA A 211 -0.85 -13.38 7.77
C ALA A 211 -2.20 -13.10 8.47
N LEU A 212 -2.82 -11.96 8.20
CA LEU A 212 -4.07 -11.52 8.83
C LEU A 212 -5.32 -12.03 8.10
N ARG A 213 -5.21 -12.37 6.81
CA ARG A 213 -6.36 -12.67 5.94
C ARG A 213 -7.30 -13.74 6.48
N ALA A 214 -6.76 -14.82 7.05
CA ALA A 214 -7.56 -15.94 7.54
C ALA A 214 -8.46 -15.57 8.75
N ARG A 215 -8.16 -14.44 9.42
CA ARG A 215 -8.85 -13.97 10.62
C ARG A 215 -9.70 -12.73 10.39
N LEU A 216 -9.64 -12.15 9.19
CA LEU A 216 -10.45 -10.99 8.81
C LEU A 216 -11.77 -11.44 8.18
N PRO A 217 -12.83 -10.61 8.24
CA PRO A 217 -14.07 -10.87 7.52
C PRO A 217 -13.83 -10.92 5.99
N ALA A 218 -14.90 -11.24 5.25
CA ALA A 218 -14.86 -11.30 3.79
C ALA A 218 -14.22 -10.03 3.21
N HIS A 219 -13.22 -10.23 2.35
CA HIS A 219 -12.39 -9.16 1.83
C HIS A 219 -11.96 -9.43 0.39
N ALA A 220 -11.71 -8.37 -0.35
CA ALA A 220 -11.04 -8.41 -1.63
C ALA A 220 -9.52 -8.34 -1.42
N TRP A 221 -8.80 -9.29 -2.03
CA TRP A 221 -7.34 -9.26 -2.06
C TRP A 221 -6.86 -8.42 -3.26
N ALA A 222 -6.18 -7.32 -2.99
CA ALA A 222 -5.73 -6.36 -3.99
C ALA A 222 -4.22 -6.08 -3.83
N PRO A 223 -3.34 -7.08 -4.06
CA PRO A 223 -1.89 -6.96 -3.82
C PRO A 223 -1.26 -5.80 -4.58
N ASP A 224 -1.85 -5.41 -5.70
CA ASP A 224 -1.31 -4.44 -6.65
C ASP A 224 -2.18 -3.17 -6.73
N ALA A 225 -2.91 -2.86 -5.65
CA ALA A 225 -3.79 -1.69 -5.56
C ALA A 225 -3.12 -0.38 -5.98
N VAL A 226 -1.86 -0.17 -5.60
CA VAL A 226 -1.10 1.04 -5.97
C VAL A 226 -0.82 1.08 -7.48
N LEU A 227 -0.47 -0.05 -8.09
CA LEU A 227 -0.24 -0.14 -9.54
C LEU A 227 -1.55 0.05 -10.33
N GLN A 228 -2.68 -0.48 -9.82
CA GLN A 228 -4.01 -0.20 -10.40
C GLN A 228 -4.36 1.29 -10.30
N GLY A 229 -4.05 1.91 -9.17
CA GLY A 229 -4.14 3.36 -8.99
C GLY A 229 -3.29 4.13 -10.00
N LEU A 230 -2.05 3.70 -10.24
CA LEU A 230 -1.15 4.31 -11.24
C LEU A 230 -1.68 4.19 -12.67
N ALA A 231 -2.23 3.03 -13.03
CA ALA A 231 -2.85 2.84 -14.33
C ALA A 231 -4.02 3.82 -14.55
N ARG A 232 -4.85 4.00 -13.53
CA ARG A 232 -5.95 4.96 -13.57
C ARG A 232 -5.46 6.41 -13.56
N TRP A 233 -4.44 6.73 -12.77
CA TRP A 233 -3.81 8.04 -12.76
C TRP A 233 -3.26 8.41 -14.14
N HIS A 234 -2.56 7.47 -14.79
CA HIS A 234 -2.07 7.62 -16.16
C HIS A 234 -3.22 7.93 -17.13
N ALA A 235 -4.32 7.20 -17.06
CA ALA A 235 -5.50 7.42 -17.90
C ALA A 235 -6.15 8.82 -17.70
N LEU A 236 -5.98 9.43 -16.52
CA LEU A 236 -6.57 10.73 -16.20
C LEU A 236 -5.61 11.92 -16.43
N ARG A 237 -4.31 11.67 -16.54
CA ARG A 237 -3.27 12.73 -16.60
C ARG A 237 -2.39 12.71 -17.84
N ILE A 238 -2.23 11.55 -18.48
CA ILE A 238 -1.26 11.36 -19.57
C ILE A 238 -1.94 10.90 -20.86
N ALA A 239 -2.88 9.95 -20.77
CA ALA A 239 -3.60 9.43 -21.93
C ALA A 239 -4.45 10.51 -22.61
#